data_AF-A0A1H8XQK6-F1
#
_entry.id   AF-A0A1H8XQK6-F1
#
_cell.length_a   1.000
_cell.length_b   1.000
_cell.length_c   1.000
_cell.angle_alpha   90.00
_cell.angle_beta   90.00
_cell.angle_gamma   90.00
#
_symmetry.space_group_name_H-M   'P 1'
#
loop_
_entity.id
_entity.type
_entity.pdbx_description
1 polymer ?
#
loop_
_entity_poly.entity_id
_entity_poly.type
_entity_poly.pdbx_seq_one_letter_code
_entity_poly.pdbx_strand_id
1 'polypeptide(L)' 'MKFESISIKNFRNFDEIKVELANKNIFFGLNDVGKTNFLYALRYIFDKDVRERQGDGGSIL' A
#
# COMPACT_ATOMS: atom_id res chain seq x y z
N MET A 1 16.31 -3.67 -6.46
CA MET A 1 15.25 -4.46 -5.77
C MET A 1 14.20 -4.84 -6.81
N LYS A 2 13.73 -6.10 -6.82
CA LYS A 2 12.62 -6.55 -7.68
C LYS A 2 11.38 -6.68 -6.80
N PHE A 3 10.31 -5.98 -7.15
CA PHE A 3 9.07 -5.96 -6.38
C PHE A 3 8.00 -6.74 -7.15
N GLU A 4 7.89 -8.03 -6.85
CA GLU A 4 7.12 -8.99 -7.64
C GLU A 4 5.65 -9.08 -7.22
N SER A 5 5.35 -8.81 -5.95
CA SER A 5 3.99 -8.85 -5.44
C SER A 5 3.84 -8.01 -4.19
N ILE A 6 2.59 -7.65 -3.89
CA ILE A 6 2.18 -7.03 -2.64
C ILE A 6 0.95 -7.75 -2.10
N SER A 7 0.94 -7.97 -0.79
CA SER A 7 -0.25 -8.37 -0.05
C SER A 7 -0.55 -7.31 1.01
N ILE A 8 -1.82 -6.92 1.08
CA ILE A 8 -2.33 -5.94 2.05
C ILE A 8 -3.44 -6.63 2.82
N LYS A 9 -3.38 -6.58 4.15
CA LYS A 9 -4.39 -7.15 5.05
C LYS A 9 -4.75 -6.15 6.12
N ASN A 10 -6.03 -6.05 6.46
CA ASN A 10 -6.56 -5.19 7.52
C ASN A 10 -6.00 -3.76 7.48
N PHE A 11 -5.91 -3.18 6.28
CA PHE A 11 -5.30 -1.86 6.09
C PHE A 11 -6.27 -0.95 5.35
N ARG A 12 -6.72 0.10 6.05
CA ARG A 12 -7.72 1.05 5.54
C ARG A 12 -8.97 0.32 5.07
N ASN A 13 -9.33 0.45 3.79
CA ASN A 13 -10.51 -0.17 3.20
C ASN A 13 -10.25 -1.57 2.63
N PHE A 14 -9.09 -2.18 2.89
CA PHE A 14 -8.77 -3.53 2.43
C PHE A 14 -8.79 -4.50 3.61
N ASP A 15 -9.72 -5.46 3.56
CA ASP A 15 -9.70 -6.64 4.43
C ASP A 15 -8.55 -7.56 4.02
N GLU A 16 -8.50 -7.97 2.75
CA GLU A 16 -7.37 -8.71 2.17
C GLU A 16 -7.29 -8.49 0.65
N ILE A 17 -6.09 -8.18 0.14
CA ILE A 17 -5.77 -8.26 -1.28
C ILE A 17 -4.37 -8.85 -1.50
N LYS A 18 -4.18 -9.50 -2.65
CA LYS A 18 -2.88 -9.96 -3.15
C LYS A 18 -2.77 -9.64 -4.63
N VAL A 19 -1.71 -8.93 -5.01
CA VAL A 19 -1.51 -8.44 -6.37
C VAL A 19 -0.08 -8.75 -6.81
N GLU A 20 0.04 -9.36 -7.98
CA GLU A 20 1.33 -9.50 -8.67
C GLU A 20 1.64 -8.23 -9.45
N LEU A 21 2.92 -7.84 -9.47
CA LEU A 21 3.37 -6.58 -10.04
C LEU A 21 4.32 -6.85 -11.20
N ALA A 22 4.07 -6.18 -12.30
CA ALA A 22 4.95 -6.12 -13.45
C ALA A 22 5.89 -4.90 -13.34
N ASN A 23 6.82 -4.76 -14.29
CA ASN A 23 7.69 -3.59 -14.39
C ASN A 23 6.88 -2.28 -14.59
N LYS A 24 5.74 -2.36 -15.27
CA LYS A 24 4.79 -1.25 -15.44
C LYS A 24 3.40 -1.74 -15.07
N ASN A 25 2.75 -1.05 -14.15
CA ASN A 25 1.40 -1.37 -13.68
C ASN A 25 0.49 -0.16 -13.93
N ILE A 26 -0.76 -0.41 -14.31
CA ILE A 26 -1.78 0.62 -14.47
C ILE A 26 -2.87 0.39 -13.42
N PHE A 27 -3.14 1.41 -12.60
CA PHE A 27 -4.21 1.38 -11.61
C PHE A 27 -5.41 2.14 -12.16
N PHE A 28 -6.46 1.42 -12.53
CA PHE A 28 -7.69 1.98 -13.09
C PHE A 28 -8.91 1.49 -12.32
N GLY A 29 -10.04 2.18 -12.49
CA GLY A 29 -11.31 1.87 -11.81
C GLY A 29 -12.03 3.13 -11.35
N LEU A 30 -13.26 2.98 -10.86
CA LEU A 30 -14.09 4.08 -10.35
C LEU A 30 -13.41 4.80 -9.17
N ASN A 31 -13.84 6.02 -8.89
CA ASN A 31 -13.36 6.74 -7.70
C ASN A 31 -13.75 6.00 -6.42
N ASP A 32 -12.97 6.22 -5.36
CA ASP A 32 -13.20 5.68 -4.01
C ASP A 32 -13.15 4.16 -3.86
N VAL A 33 -12.86 3.40 -4.92
CA VAL A 33 -12.66 1.93 -4.85
C VAL A 33 -11.38 1.48 -4.13
N GLY A 34 -10.57 2.42 -3.60
CA GLY A 34 -9.35 2.11 -2.85
C GLY A 34 -8.02 2.30 -3.59
N LYS A 35 -8.01 2.83 -4.82
CA LYS A 35 -6.77 3.08 -5.59
C LYS A 35 -5.74 3.92 -4.80
N THR A 36 -6.20 5.01 -4.18
CA THR A 36 -5.34 5.86 -3.34
C THR A 36 -4.83 5.12 -2.11
N ASN A 37 -5.64 4.25 -1.50
CA ASN A 37 -5.22 3.46 -0.34
C ASN A 37 -4.20 2.38 -0.70
N PHE A 38 -4.28 1.81 -1.91
CA PHE A 38 -3.27 0.89 -2.42
C PHE A 38 -1.92 1.59 -2.58
N LEU A 39 -1.90 2.73 -3.27
CA LEU A 39 -0.68 3.54 -3.41
C LEU A 39 -0.17 4.04 -2.06
N TYR A 40 -1.08 4.31 -1.12
CA TYR A 40 -0.70 4.69 0.24
C TYR A 40 0.02 3.55 0.97
N ALA A 41 -0.44 2.30 0.85
CA ALA A 41 0.26 1.16 1.44
C ALA A 41 1.70 1.01 0.89
N LEU A 42 1.89 1.23 -0.42
CA LEU A 42 3.24 1.29 -1.00
C LEU A 42 4.07 2.42 -0.37
N ARG A 43 3.51 3.63 -0.28
CA ARG A 43 4.19 4.76 0.37
C ARG A 43 4.51 4.45 1.83
N TYR A 44 3.59 3.83 2.57
CA TYR A 44 3.80 3.49 3.98
C TYR A 44 5.02 2.59 4.20
N ILE A 45 5.34 1.69 3.25
CA ILE A 45 6.53 0.83 3.31
C ILE A 45 7.80 1.59 2.92
N PHE A 46 7.76 2.35 1.83
CA PHE A 46 8.96 2.97 1.24
C PHE A 46 9.31 4.36 1.80
N ASP A 47 8.34 5.10 2.33
CA ASP A 47 8.46 6.47 2.81
C ASP A 47 8.36 6.50 4.35
N LYS A 48 9.51 6.72 5.01
CA LYS A 48 9.60 6.73 6.48
C LYS A 48 8.82 7.90 7.10
N ASP A 49 8.80 9.06 6.45
CA ASP A 49 8.13 10.25 6.95
C ASP A 49 6.62 10.03 7.04
N VAL A 50 6.07 9.24 6.11
CA VAL A 50 4.64 8.89 6.11
C VAL A 50 4.27 8.12 7.37
N ARG A 51 5.13 7.21 7.85
CA ARG A 51 4.91 6.46 9.10
C ARG A 51 5.02 7.36 10.33
N GLU A 52 6.04 8.20 10.37
CA GLU A 52 6.29 9.09 11.51
C GLU A 52 5.18 10.13 11.70
N ARG A 53 4.66 10.69 10.60
CA ARG A 53 3.58 11.69 10.64
C ARG A 53 2.23 11.13 11.10
N GLN A 54 1.99 9.83 10.92
CA GLN A 54 0.74 9.20 11.40
C GLN A 54 0.79 8.80 12.87
N GLY A 55 1.93 8.96 13.55
CA GLY A 55 2.09 8.53 14.94
C GLY A 55 2.30 7.02 15.10
N ASP A 56 2.42 6.28 13.99
CA ASP A 56 2.69 4.83 13.97
C ASP A 56 4.17 4.50 14.23
N GLY A 57 4.94 5.50 14.66
CA GLY A 57 6.35 5.38 15.00
C GLY A 57 6.56 4.50 16.23
N GLY A 58 6.61 3.18 16.02
CA GLY A 58 7.31 2.28 16.95
C GLY A 58 6.77 0.87 17.17
N SER A 59 5.65 0.42 16.57
CA SER A 59 5.18 -0.95 16.84
C SER A 59 4.39 -1.57 15.69
N ILE A 60 5.02 -1.73 14.52
CA ILE A 60 4.55 -2.71 13.53
C ILE A 60 5.75 -3.46 12.95
N LEU A 61 6.56 -4.02 13.85
CA LEU A 61 7.44 -5.16 13.64
C LEU A 61 7.40 -6.02 14.90
#